data_AF-A0AAJ1D1D0-F1
#
_entry.id   AF-A0AAJ1D1D0-F1
#
_cell.length_a   1.000
_cell.length_b   1.000
_cell.length_c   1.000
_cell.angle_alpha   90.00
_cell.angle_beta   90.00
_cell.angle_gamma   90.00
#
_symmetry.space_group_name_H-M   'P 1'
#
loop_
_entity.id
_entity.type
_entity.pdbx_description
1 polymer ?
#
loop_
_entity_poly.entity_id
_entity_poly.type
_entity_poly.pdbx_seq_one_letter_code
_entity_poly.pdbx_strand_id
1 'polypeptide(L)'
;MIMRYQMAVLLFAGTSAALAAPPVASVWQIYQVELARQCPAKHLEWLAPADIRDALDDYKSRLSTGLQSAMTTAERHRCRDVSAGVTCDNVGDLDIAWKNDLMPAVAASFCRRFTMCRKQSDCDNLAAP
;
A
#
# COMPACT_ATOMS: atom_id res chain seq x y z
N MET A 1 2.83 -33.38 67.04
CA MET A 1 2.66 -33.06 65.60
C MET A 1 2.40 -31.58 65.49
N ILE A 2 3.30 -30.79 64.88
CA ILE A 2 3.14 -29.34 64.69
C ILE A 2 3.27 -29.07 63.18
N MET A 3 2.16 -28.75 62.53
CA MET A 3 2.08 -28.46 61.10
C MET A 3 2.45 -26.99 60.87
N ARG A 4 3.61 -26.74 60.26
CA ARG A 4 4.06 -25.39 59.88
C ARG A 4 3.44 -25.04 58.51
N TYR A 5 2.45 -24.14 58.49
CA TYR A 5 1.93 -23.55 57.26
C TYR A 5 2.86 -22.44 56.79
N GLN A 6 3.46 -22.60 55.61
CA GLN A 6 4.20 -21.52 54.94
C GLN A 6 3.24 -20.73 54.04
N MET A 7 3.05 -19.45 54.38
CA MET A 7 2.39 -18.47 53.51
C MET A 7 3.37 -18.03 52.42
N ALA A 8 3.14 -18.47 51.18
CA ALA A 8 3.81 -17.93 50.01
C ALA A 8 3.08 -16.67 49.56
N VAL A 9 3.70 -15.51 49.78
CA VAL A 9 3.24 -14.22 49.25
C VAL A 9 3.67 -14.15 47.78
N LEU A 10 2.72 -14.31 46.87
CA LEU A 10 2.92 -14.10 45.43
C LEU A 10 2.91 -12.59 45.15
N LEU A 11 4.08 -12.01 44.97
CA LEU A 11 4.26 -10.67 44.41
C LEU A 11 3.89 -10.69 42.92
N PHE A 12 2.67 -10.29 42.60
CA PHE A 12 2.28 -9.96 41.23
C PHE A 12 2.97 -8.66 40.81
N ALA A 13 4.16 -8.78 40.20
CA ALA A 13 4.77 -7.69 39.46
C ALA A 13 3.95 -7.43 38.20
N GLY A 14 2.96 -6.54 38.31
CA GLY A 14 2.17 -6.07 37.18
C GLY A 14 3.06 -5.34 36.18
N THR A 15 3.46 -6.03 35.12
CA THR A 15 4.07 -5.42 33.94
C THR A 15 2.94 -4.78 33.14
N SER A 16 2.78 -3.46 33.28
CA SER A 16 1.93 -2.69 32.38
C SER A 16 2.56 -2.72 30.99
N ALA A 17 2.12 -3.65 30.15
CA ALA A 17 2.43 -3.62 28.73
C ALA A 17 1.72 -2.39 28.14
N ALA A 18 2.49 -1.34 27.85
CA ALA A 18 2.01 -0.24 27.05
C ALA A 18 1.64 -0.81 25.66
N LEU A 19 0.35 -0.78 25.33
CA LEU A 19 -0.12 -1.09 23.98
C LEU A 19 0.46 -0.05 23.03
N ALA A 20 1.55 -0.39 22.34
CA ALA A 20 2.02 0.38 21.21
C ALA A 20 0.91 0.39 20.15
N ALA A 21 0.48 1.58 19.72
CA ALA A 21 -0.40 1.69 18.58
C ALA A 21 0.25 1.00 17.37
N PRO A 22 -0.52 0.28 16.54
CA PRO A 22 0.04 -0.36 15.37
C PRO A 22 0.72 0.70 14.48
N PRO A 23 1.82 0.35 13.80
CA PRO A 23 2.49 1.27 12.88
C PRO A 23 1.51 1.74 11.81
N VAL A 24 1.55 3.04 11.49
CA VAL A 24 0.75 3.60 10.38
C VAL A 24 1.22 2.93 9.09
N ALA A 25 0.31 2.25 8.39
CA ALA A 25 0.62 1.58 7.13
C ALA A 25 1.13 2.59 6.10
N SER A 26 2.16 2.22 5.34
CA SER A 26 2.64 3.06 4.23
C SER A 26 1.61 3.10 3.10
N VAL A 27 1.61 4.16 2.29
CA VAL A 27 0.66 4.26 1.16
C VAL A 27 0.79 3.08 0.18
N TRP A 28 2.00 2.53 0.05
CA TRP A 28 2.26 1.32 -0.70
C TRP A 28 1.53 0.11 -0.11
N GLN A 29 1.58 -0.08 1.22
CA GLN A 29 0.86 -1.17 1.89
C GLN A 29 -0.65 -1.01 1.74
N ILE A 30 -1.18 0.22 1.86
CA ILE A 30 -2.60 0.49 1.67
C ILE A 30 -3.04 0.13 0.23
N TYR A 31 -2.26 0.53 -0.77
CA TYR A 31 -2.48 0.16 -2.16
C TYR A 31 -2.49 -1.38 -2.36
N GLN A 32 -1.50 -2.08 -1.81
CA GLN A 32 -1.41 -3.55 -1.92
C GLN A 32 -2.60 -4.25 -1.25
N VAL A 33 -3.04 -3.77 -0.09
CA VAL A 33 -4.24 -4.26 0.58
C VAL A 33 -5.49 -4.05 -0.27
N GLU A 34 -5.64 -2.89 -0.91
CA GLU A 34 -6.79 -2.62 -1.78
C GLU A 34 -6.80 -3.50 -3.03
N LEU A 35 -5.64 -3.79 -3.64
CA LEU A 35 -5.53 -4.77 -4.72
C LEU A 35 -5.97 -6.16 -4.26
N ALA A 36 -5.40 -6.64 -3.15
CA ALA A 36 -5.74 -7.95 -2.60
C ALA A 36 -7.22 -8.05 -2.20
N ARG A 37 -7.83 -6.96 -1.74
CA ARG A 37 -9.25 -6.90 -1.39
C ARG A 37 -10.15 -6.99 -2.62
N GLN A 38 -9.80 -6.30 -3.71
CA GLN A 38 -10.69 -6.14 -4.87
C GLN A 38 -10.49 -7.21 -5.94
N CYS A 39 -9.27 -7.72 -6.12
CA CYS A 39 -8.97 -8.76 -7.10
C CYS A 39 -7.90 -9.76 -6.60
N PRO A 40 -8.19 -10.50 -5.51
CA PRO A 40 -7.21 -11.38 -4.85
C PRO A 40 -6.61 -12.46 -5.75
N ALA A 41 -7.40 -12.99 -6.69
CA ALA A 41 -6.96 -14.06 -7.59
C ALA A 41 -6.00 -13.59 -8.71
N LYS A 42 -5.77 -12.27 -8.84
CA LYS A 42 -4.97 -11.71 -9.93
C LYS A 42 -3.50 -11.51 -9.59
N HIS A 43 -3.11 -11.61 -8.32
CA HIS A 43 -1.73 -11.42 -7.87
C HIS A 43 -1.07 -10.10 -8.32
N LEU A 44 -1.84 -9.00 -8.32
CA LEU A 44 -1.34 -7.70 -8.83
C LEU A 44 -0.25 -7.07 -7.94
N GLU A 45 0.02 -7.64 -6.76
CA GLU A 45 1.21 -7.32 -5.96
C GLU A 45 2.53 -7.59 -6.68
N TRP A 46 2.51 -8.39 -7.74
CA TRP A 46 3.68 -8.74 -8.56
C TRP A 46 3.92 -7.83 -9.76
N LEU A 47 3.12 -6.78 -9.96
CA LEU A 47 3.34 -5.83 -11.05
C LEU A 47 4.77 -5.24 -11.01
N ALA A 48 5.37 -5.03 -12.18
CA ALA A 48 6.61 -4.30 -12.26
C ALA A 48 6.35 -2.81 -11.92
N PRO A 49 7.34 -2.08 -11.36
CA PRO A 49 7.20 -0.64 -11.11
C PRO A 49 6.78 0.17 -12.34
N ALA A 50 7.21 -0.23 -13.55
CA ALA A 50 6.82 0.41 -14.81
C ALA A 50 5.33 0.15 -15.16
N ASP A 51 4.83 -1.07 -14.98
CA ASP A 51 3.41 -1.37 -15.22
C ASP A 51 2.51 -0.58 -14.26
N ILE A 52 2.96 -0.41 -13.01
CA ILE A 52 2.28 0.41 -12.02
C ILE A 52 2.28 1.87 -12.45
N ARG A 53 3.40 2.36 -12.98
CA ARG A 53 3.50 3.73 -13.49
C ARG A 53 2.51 3.97 -14.63
N ASP A 54 2.52 3.12 -15.64
CA ASP A 54 1.63 3.25 -16.81
C ASP A 54 0.15 3.23 -16.39
N ALA A 55 -0.21 2.35 -15.45
CA ALA A 55 -1.57 2.25 -14.94
C ALA A 55 -2.00 3.47 -14.11
N LEU A 56 -1.07 4.06 -13.34
CA LEU A 56 -1.30 5.30 -12.61
C LEU A 56 -1.41 6.50 -13.55
N ASP A 57 -0.57 6.59 -14.58
CA ASP A 57 -0.66 7.63 -15.62
C ASP A 57 -2.00 7.59 -16.35
N ASP A 58 -2.44 6.40 -16.74
CA ASP A 58 -3.76 6.20 -17.33
C ASP A 58 -4.88 6.62 -16.38
N TYR A 59 -4.80 6.26 -15.09
CA TYR A 59 -5.79 6.69 -14.09
C TYR A 59 -5.81 8.21 -13.93
N LYS A 60 -4.63 8.80 -13.75
CA LYS A 60 -4.40 10.23 -13.56
C LYS A 60 -4.94 11.04 -14.73
N SER A 61 -4.72 10.61 -15.97
CA SER A 61 -5.20 11.32 -17.18
C SER A 61 -6.71 11.55 -17.22
N ARG A 62 -7.49 10.74 -16.48
CA ARG A 62 -8.95 10.83 -16.41
C ARG A 62 -9.48 11.67 -15.24
N LEU A 63 -8.59 12.18 -14.39
CA LEU A 63 -8.97 13.02 -13.24
C LEU A 63 -9.14 14.49 -13.65
N SER A 64 -9.62 15.32 -12.73
CA SER A 64 -9.62 16.77 -12.91
C SER A 64 -8.20 17.31 -13.04
N THR A 65 -8.03 18.43 -13.74
CA THR A 65 -6.72 19.10 -13.93
C THR A 65 -6.04 19.43 -12.60
N GLY A 66 -6.82 19.76 -11.55
CA GLY A 66 -6.30 19.99 -10.20
C GLY A 66 -5.66 18.76 -9.58
N LEU A 67 -6.33 17.60 -9.66
CA LEU A 67 -5.78 16.34 -9.14
C LEU A 67 -4.58 15.86 -9.96
N GLN A 68 -4.63 16.00 -11.29
CA GLN A 68 -3.48 15.72 -12.15
C GLN A 68 -2.26 16.54 -11.74
N SER A 69 -2.43 17.85 -11.54
CA SER A 69 -1.34 18.74 -11.11
C SER A 69 -0.80 18.41 -9.72
N ALA A 70 -1.68 18.05 -8.78
CA ALA A 70 -1.29 17.62 -7.44
C ALA A 70 -0.45 16.33 -7.47
N MET A 71 -0.88 15.33 -8.23
CA MET A 71 -0.16 14.08 -8.50
C MET A 71 1.23 14.35 -9.09
N THR A 72 1.33 15.14 -10.18
CA THR A 72 2.63 15.49 -10.78
C THR A 72 3.56 16.24 -9.83
N THR A 73 3.00 17.08 -8.96
CA THR A 73 3.81 17.79 -7.95
C THR A 73 4.33 16.83 -6.88
N ALA A 74 3.52 15.86 -6.47
CA ALA A 74 3.92 14.85 -5.49
C ALA A 74 5.00 13.91 -6.04
N GLU A 75 4.89 13.46 -7.29
CA GLU A 75 5.94 12.71 -8.01
C GLU A 75 7.29 13.43 -7.92
N ARG A 76 7.36 14.67 -8.42
CA ARG A 76 8.59 15.48 -8.40
C ARG A 76 9.14 15.66 -6.99
N HIS A 77 8.27 15.86 -6.01
CA HIS A 77 8.70 16.04 -4.62
C HIS A 77 9.29 14.75 -4.04
N ARG A 78 8.63 13.60 -4.25
CA ARG A 78 9.10 12.28 -3.81
C ARG A 78 10.40 11.87 -4.51
N CYS A 79 10.58 12.30 -5.75
CA CYS A 79 11.74 11.94 -6.57
C CYS A 79 12.95 12.88 -6.46
N ARG A 80 12.83 14.03 -5.76
CA ARG A 80 13.84 15.09 -5.76
C ARG A 80 15.24 14.62 -5.35
N ASP A 81 15.32 13.75 -4.35
CA ASP A 81 16.59 13.35 -3.71
C ASP A 81 16.87 11.85 -3.87
N VAL A 82 16.21 11.17 -4.81
CA VAL A 82 16.32 9.71 -4.99
C VAL A 82 16.64 9.35 -6.43
N SER A 83 17.56 8.42 -6.62
CA SER A 83 17.83 7.78 -7.92
C SER A 83 16.82 6.66 -8.24
N ALA A 84 15.76 6.51 -7.43
CA ALA A 84 14.87 5.35 -7.39
C ALA A 84 13.86 5.25 -8.56
N GLY A 85 13.96 6.12 -9.56
CA GLY A 85 13.18 6.07 -10.80
C GLY A 85 11.67 5.95 -10.57
N VAL A 86 10.99 5.23 -11.46
CA VAL A 86 9.52 5.05 -11.50
C VAL A 86 8.84 4.70 -10.17
N THR A 87 9.55 4.09 -9.22
CA THR A 87 9.00 3.77 -7.89
C THR A 87 8.70 5.01 -7.05
N CYS A 88 9.53 6.06 -7.11
CA CYS A 88 9.24 7.29 -6.35
C CYS A 88 8.06 8.06 -6.95
N ASP A 89 7.90 8.02 -8.27
CA ASP A 89 6.75 8.60 -8.97
C ASP A 89 5.46 7.88 -8.53
N ASN A 90 5.46 6.55 -8.55
CA ASN A 90 4.32 5.73 -8.12
C ASN A 90 3.87 6.08 -6.69
N VAL A 91 4.82 6.23 -5.75
CA VAL A 91 4.49 6.62 -4.37
C VAL A 91 3.89 8.04 -4.30
N GLY A 92 4.37 8.96 -5.13
CA GLY A 92 3.82 10.32 -5.21
C GLY A 92 2.35 10.34 -5.64
N ASP A 93 2.00 9.56 -6.66
CA ASP A 93 0.61 9.43 -7.10
C ASP A 93 -0.28 8.74 -6.08
N LEU A 94 0.20 7.63 -5.50
CA LEU A 94 -0.53 6.89 -4.48
C LEU A 94 -0.79 7.75 -3.23
N ASP A 95 0.15 8.61 -2.83
CA ASP A 95 -0.03 9.57 -1.75
C ASP A 95 -1.22 10.51 -1.99
N ILE A 96 -1.31 11.08 -3.19
CA ILE A 96 -2.39 11.99 -3.55
C ILE A 96 -3.70 11.22 -3.66
N ALA A 97 -3.68 10.02 -4.24
CA ALA A 97 -4.86 9.16 -4.28
C ALA A 97 -5.38 8.84 -2.87
N TRP A 98 -4.51 8.46 -1.94
CA TRP A 98 -4.89 8.16 -0.56
C TRP A 98 -5.47 9.38 0.17
N LYS A 99 -4.81 10.55 0.06
CA LYS A 99 -5.27 11.80 0.70
C LYS A 99 -6.62 12.31 0.20
N ASN A 100 -7.09 11.81 -0.93
CA ASN A 100 -8.36 12.20 -1.56
C ASN A 100 -9.36 11.03 -1.60
N ASP A 101 -9.15 9.98 -0.80
CA ASP A 101 -10.02 8.80 -0.71
C ASP A 101 -10.22 8.06 -2.06
N LEU A 102 -9.24 8.18 -2.96
CA LEU A 102 -9.27 7.60 -4.31
C LEU A 102 -8.64 6.20 -4.37
N MET A 103 -8.03 5.71 -3.29
CA MET A 103 -7.33 4.42 -3.30
C MET A 103 -8.20 3.24 -3.77
N PRO A 104 -9.48 3.12 -3.35
CA PRO A 104 -10.35 2.08 -3.88
C PRO A 104 -10.57 2.21 -5.39
N ALA A 105 -10.67 3.43 -5.92
CA ALA A 105 -10.87 3.68 -7.35
C ALA A 105 -9.61 3.39 -8.17
N VAL A 106 -8.41 3.68 -7.62
CA VAL A 106 -7.12 3.29 -8.20
C VAL A 106 -7.03 1.77 -8.28
N ALA A 107 -7.22 1.05 -7.18
CA ALA A 107 -7.18 -0.42 -7.19
C ALA A 107 -8.20 -1.01 -8.18
N ALA A 108 -9.41 -0.45 -8.25
CA ALA A 108 -10.42 -0.87 -9.21
C ALA A 108 -9.95 -0.66 -10.67
N SER A 109 -9.24 0.43 -10.99
CA SER A 109 -8.71 0.62 -12.35
C SER A 109 -7.61 -0.39 -12.68
N PHE A 110 -6.78 -0.77 -11.71
CA PHE A 110 -5.78 -1.82 -11.89
C PHE A 110 -6.44 -3.19 -12.12
N CYS A 111 -7.43 -3.56 -11.31
CA CYS A 111 -8.17 -4.83 -11.49
C CYS A 111 -8.87 -4.93 -12.86
N ARG A 112 -9.29 -3.79 -13.43
CA ARG A 112 -9.86 -3.70 -14.80
C ARG A 112 -8.80 -3.68 -15.91
N ARG A 113 -7.58 -3.22 -15.63
CA ARG A 113 -6.50 -3.14 -16.62
C ARG A 113 -5.77 -4.46 -16.77
N PHE A 114 -5.55 -5.19 -15.67
CA PHE A 114 -4.73 -6.40 -15.66
C PHE A 114 -5.59 -7.66 -15.56
N THR A 115 -5.18 -8.71 -16.27
CA THR A 115 -5.83 -10.02 -16.20
C THR A 115 -5.36 -10.77 -14.97
N MET A 116 -4.05 -11.04 -14.87
CA MET A 116 -3.38 -11.66 -13.72
C MET A 116 -1.86 -11.55 -13.86
N CYS A 117 -1.15 -11.75 -12.75
CA CYS A 117 0.30 -12.00 -12.71
C CYS A 117 0.57 -13.48 -12.38
N ARG A 118 1.52 -14.09 -13.08
CA ARG A 118 1.96 -15.48 -12.83
C ARG A 118 3.17 -15.56 -11.90
N LYS A 119 4.00 -14.51 -11.90
CA LYS A 119 5.19 -14.32 -11.07
C LYS A 119 5.56 -12.84 -11.08
N GLN A 120 6.57 -12.47 -10.30
CA GLN A 120 7.10 -11.11 -10.26
C GLN A 120 7.38 -10.58 -11.68
N SER A 121 6.76 -9.46 -12.01
CA SER A 121 6.88 -8.72 -13.27
C SER A 121 6.47 -9.51 -14.53
N ASP A 122 5.72 -10.60 -14.39
CA ASP A 122 5.09 -11.35 -15.49
C ASP A 122 3.57 -11.26 -15.32
N CYS A 123 3.01 -10.16 -15.85
CA CYS A 123 1.61 -9.81 -15.73
C CYS A 123 1.00 -9.55 -17.11
N ASP A 124 -0.16 -10.17 -17.34
CA ASP A 124 -0.92 -9.91 -18.56
C ASP A 124 -1.85 -8.71 -18.33
N ASN A 125 -1.89 -7.79 -19.29
CA ASN A 125 -2.86 -6.70 -19.31
C ASN A 125 -3.97 -6.98 -20.34
N LEU A 126 -5.12 -6.34 -20.15
CA LEU A 126 -6.24 -6.33 -21.08
C LEU A 126 -6.03 -5.28 -22.20
N ALA A 127 -4.89 -4.61 -22.18
CA ALA A 127 -4.49 -3.58 -23.13
C ALA A 127 -3.39 -4.12 -24.05
N ALA A 128 -3.76 -5.07 -24.92
CA ALA A 128 -3.11 -5.34 -26.20
C ALA A 128 -4.05 -6.15 -27.10
N PRO A 129 -4.38 -5.70 -28.33
CA PRO A 129 -4.10 -6.50 -29.50
C PRO A 129 -2.59 -6.70 -29.68
#